data_AF-A0A0Q1BQS1-F1
#
_entry.id   AF-A0A0Q1BQS1-F1
#
_cell.length_a   1.000
_cell.length_b   1.000
_cell.length_c   1.000
_cell.angle_alpha   90.00
_cell.angle_beta   90.00
_cell.angle_gamma   90.00
#
_symmetry.space_group_name_H-M   'P 1'
#
loop_
_entity.id
_entity.type
_entity.pdbx_description
1 polymer ?
#
loop_
_entity_poly.entity_id
_entity_poly.type
_entity_poly.pdbx_seq_one_letter_code
_entity_poly.pdbx_strand_id
1 'polypeptide(L)'
;MNWSNSIIPTLLFFVCTTIYGQNAKNESWKTRFDYQGQVIQENLDKFKSSYNWDGKDILLIHYTYSNYKCPFGKLSKSPKRRLKKQKSQFIEFLSEIDSSEVSVHFVEKDEELGKEMNELDPDFHGDRNQFLAKRYFDKPTDCIGIFIINSAGRYYQKNYHYYKEQIKYYDAMLRQDLRMRKMILNDSI
;
A
#
# COMPACT_ATOMS: atom_id res chain seq x y z
N MET A 1 73.79 13.67 21.11
CA MET A 1 73.21 15.03 21.19
C MET A 1 72.38 15.24 19.93
N ASN A 2 71.11 15.59 20.13
CA ASN A 2 70.06 15.84 19.13
C ASN A 2 70.47 16.80 18.00
N TRP A 3 69.75 16.79 16.87
CA TRP A 3 69.17 17.90 16.08
C TRP A 3 68.61 17.27 14.78
N SER A 4 67.37 16.79 14.78
CA SER A 4 66.16 17.43 14.21
C SER A 4 66.11 17.47 12.67
N ASN A 5 65.45 16.47 12.08
CA ASN A 5 64.86 16.59 10.74
C ASN A 5 63.33 16.61 10.88
N SER A 6 62.75 17.77 10.62
CA SER A 6 61.31 17.99 10.50
C SER A 6 60.79 17.35 9.22
N ILE A 7 59.82 16.45 9.35
CA ILE A 7 58.96 16.03 8.24
C ILE A 7 57.55 16.43 8.63
N ILE A 8 57.02 17.41 7.89
CA ILE A 8 55.66 17.93 8.00
C ILE A 8 54.72 16.85 7.45
N PRO A 9 53.73 16.34 8.21
CA PRO A 9 52.71 15.50 7.63
C PRO A 9 51.69 16.39 6.94
N THR A 10 51.68 16.35 5.61
CA THR A 10 50.65 16.94 4.77
C THR A 10 49.31 16.28 5.10
N LEU A 11 48.46 16.97 5.87
CA LEU A 11 47.07 16.58 6.06
C LEU A 11 46.37 16.60 4.70
N LEU A 12 46.09 15.43 4.13
CA LEU A 12 45.07 15.28 3.10
C LEU A 12 43.72 15.60 3.75
N PHE A 13 43.24 16.82 3.54
CA PHE A 13 41.82 17.12 3.72
C PHE A 13 41.05 16.39 2.63
N PHE A 14 40.50 15.22 2.97
CA PHE A 14 39.41 14.62 2.23
C PHE A 14 38.21 15.56 2.37
N VAL A 15 38.10 16.52 1.43
CA VAL A 15 36.87 17.28 1.23
C VAL A 15 35.86 16.28 0.66
N CYS A 16 35.14 15.60 1.55
CA CYS A 16 33.95 14.87 1.17
C CYS A 16 32.92 15.92 0.74
N THR A 17 32.96 16.28 -0.54
CA THR A 17 31.94 17.11 -1.17
C THR A 17 30.62 16.35 -1.10
N THR A 18 29.83 16.64 -0.08
CA THR A 18 28.43 16.25 0.02
C THR A 18 27.62 17.08 -0.95
N ILE A 19 27.75 16.79 -2.25
CA ILE A 19 26.81 17.25 -3.27
C ILE A 19 25.69 16.21 -3.36
N TYR A 20 24.95 16.02 -2.27
CA TYR A 20 23.70 15.23 -2.25
C TYR A 20 22.82 15.77 -1.14
N GLY A 21 22.37 17.02 -1.27
CA GLY A 21 21.69 17.67 -0.14
C GLY A 21 20.66 18.73 -0.47
N GLN A 22 20.25 18.91 -1.74
CA GLN A 22 19.26 19.95 -2.07
C GLN A 22 18.00 19.46 -2.83
N ASN A 23 17.91 18.19 -3.25
CA ASN A 23 16.67 17.64 -3.84
C ASN A 23 15.93 16.62 -2.95
N ALA A 24 16.45 16.27 -1.76
CA ALA A 24 15.81 15.32 -0.85
C ALA A 24 14.61 15.89 -0.06
N LYS A 25 14.38 17.20 -0.13
CA LYS A 25 13.22 17.88 0.47
C LYS A 25 12.10 18.07 -0.56
N ASN A 26 11.40 17.01 -0.95
CA ASN A 26 9.95 17.12 -1.29
C ASN A 26 9.20 15.81 -1.64
N GLU A 27 9.79 14.62 -1.51
CA GLU A 27 9.08 13.37 -1.84
C GLU A 27 8.90 12.40 -0.67
N SER A 28 9.33 12.76 0.55
CA SER A 28 9.23 11.88 1.74
C SER A 28 7.81 11.40 2.04
N TRP A 29 6.79 12.09 1.56
CA TRP A 29 5.40 11.70 1.75
C TRP A 29 5.02 10.46 0.92
N LYS A 30 5.67 10.23 -0.23
CA LYS A 30 5.40 9.10 -1.14
C LYS A 30 5.74 7.75 -0.50
N THR A 31 6.60 7.74 0.52
CA THR A 31 7.01 6.52 1.23
C THR A 31 6.26 6.32 2.56
N ARG A 32 5.33 7.21 2.93
CA ARG A 32 4.63 7.17 4.23
C ARG A 32 3.43 6.22 4.23
N PHE A 33 3.63 5.01 4.72
CA PHE A 33 2.57 4.12 5.20
C PHE A 33 2.36 4.30 6.71
N ASP A 34 1.23 3.82 7.22
CA ASP A 34 0.92 3.84 8.65
C ASP A 34 1.32 2.51 9.28
N TYR A 35 1.01 1.40 8.60
CA TYR A 35 1.45 0.07 8.99
C TYR A 35 2.06 -0.68 7.79
N GLN A 36 3.03 -1.54 8.09
CA GLN A 36 3.56 -2.54 7.16
C GLN A 36 3.83 -3.83 7.93
N GLY A 37 3.87 -4.95 7.24
CA GLY A 37 4.24 -6.20 7.91
C GLY A 37 4.04 -7.43 7.06
N GLN A 38 3.93 -8.56 7.76
CA GLN A 38 3.69 -9.87 7.19
C GLN A 38 2.35 -10.39 7.73
N VAL A 39 1.46 -10.78 6.82
CA VAL A 39 0.21 -11.45 7.16
C VAL A 39 0.51 -12.91 7.48
N ILE A 40 -0.10 -13.42 8.56
CA ILE A 40 -0.04 -14.84 8.93
C ILE A 40 -0.80 -15.69 7.89
N GLN A 41 -0.40 -16.94 7.70
CA GLN A 41 -0.93 -17.80 6.64
C GLN A 41 -2.47 -17.90 6.65
N GLU A 42 -3.07 -18.10 7.83
CA GLU A 42 -4.54 -18.18 7.96
C GLU A 42 -5.26 -16.94 7.40
N ASN A 43 -4.74 -15.75 7.69
CA ASN A 43 -5.31 -14.51 7.19
C ASN A 43 -5.05 -14.36 5.68
N LEU A 44 -3.91 -14.85 5.18
CA LEU A 44 -3.58 -14.83 3.74
C LEU A 44 -4.52 -15.73 2.95
N ASP A 45 -4.83 -16.93 3.45
CA ASP A 45 -5.79 -17.85 2.82
C ASP A 45 -7.21 -17.25 2.84
N LYS A 46 -7.55 -16.51 3.91
CA LYS A 46 -8.79 -15.75 3.96
C LYS A 46 -8.84 -14.64 2.89
N PHE A 47 -7.73 -13.94 2.64
CA PHE A 47 -7.66 -12.95 1.56
C PHE A 47 -7.91 -13.60 0.19
N LYS A 48 -7.21 -14.71 -0.10
CA LYS A 48 -7.36 -15.43 -1.37
C LYS A 48 -8.80 -15.86 -1.62
N SER A 49 -9.41 -16.52 -0.62
CA SER A 49 -10.79 -17.01 -0.73
C SER A 49 -11.84 -15.91 -0.78
N SER A 50 -11.69 -14.84 0.02
CA SER A 50 -12.71 -13.77 0.11
C SER A 50 -12.75 -12.89 -1.14
N TYR A 51 -11.60 -12.71 -1.81
CA TYR A 51 -11.46 -11.81 -2.95
C TYR A 51 -11.21 -12.54 -4.26
N ASN A 52 -11.31 -13.88 -4.27
CA ASN A 52 -10.92 -14.72 -5.41
C ASN A 52 -9.52 -14.36 -5.95
N TRP A 53 -8.61 -14.06 -5.02
CA TRP A 53 -7.25 -13.60 -5.31
C TRP A 53 -6.29 -14.78 -5.45
N ASP A 54 -6.59 -15.65 -6.41
CA ASP A 54 -5.70 -16.74 -6.81
C ASP A 54 -5.05 -16.41 -8.15
N GLY A 55 -3.73 -16.58 -8.23
CA GLY A 55 -2.95 -16.42 -9.46
C GLY A 55 -2.44 -15.00 -9.77
N LYS A 56 -2.71 -13.99 -8.94
CA LYS A 56 -2.13 -12.65 -9.08
C LYS A 56 -1.11 -12.35 -7.99
N ASP A 57 -0.10 -11.55 -8.31
CA ASP A 57 1.00 -11.25 -7.39
C ASP A 57 0.60 -10.21 -6.32
N ILE A 58 -0.35 -9.32 -6.61
CA ILE A 58 -0.75 -8.23 -5.72
C ILE A 58 -2.27 -8.19 -5.54
N LEU A 59 -2.71 -7.99 -4.31
CA LEU A 59 -4.08 -7.61 -3.96
C LEU A 59 -4.06 -6.20 -3.37
N LEU A 60 -4.95 -5.36 -3.89
CA LEU A 60 -5.17 -4.01 -3.45
C LEU A 60 -6.61 -3.86 -2.99
N ILE A 61 -6.78 -3.31 -1.79
CA ILE A 61 -8.07 -3.05 -1.16
C ILE A 61 -8.21 -1.56 -0.90
N HIS A 62 -9.16 -0.93 -1.58
CA HIS A 62 -9.68 0.38 -1.23
C HIS A 62 -10.71 0.22 -0.11
N TYR A 63 -10.42 0.71 1.08
CA TYR A 63 -11.28 0.52 2.25
C TYR A 63 -12.03 1.81 2.59
N THR A 64 -13.33 1.72 2.82
CA THR A 64 -14.18 2.86 3.21
C THR A 64 -14.75 2.69 4.62
N TYR A 65 -14.39 3.59 5.54
CA TYR A 65 -14.81 3.58 6.95
C TYR A 65 -16.17 4.20 7.23
N SER A 66 -16.50 5.27 6.49
CA SER A 66 -17.55 6.19 6.90
C SER A 66 -18.15 6.93 5.71
N ASN A 67 -19.39 7.38 5.90
CA ASN A 67 -20.11 8.23 4.96
C ASN A 67 -19.78 9.72 5.13
N TYR A 68 -19.11 10.09 6.22
CA TYR A 68 -19.00 11.48 6.68
C TYR A 68 -17.58 12.00 6.56
N LYS A 69 -17.47 13.27 6.14
CA LYS A 69 -16.21 14.04 6.03
C LYS A 69 -15.11 13.36 5.20
N CYS A 70 -15.50 12.69 4.10
CA CYS A 70 -14.52 12.36 3.07
C CYS A 70 -14.03 13.64 2.40
N PRO A 71 -12.72 13.77 2.12
CA PRO A 71 -12.22 14.95 1.41
C PRO A 71 -12.77 15.10 -0.02
N PHE A 72 -13.40 14.04 -0.53
CA PHE A 72 -14.09 14.00 -1.82
C PHE A 72 -15.64 14.10 -1.69
N GLY A 73 -16.11 14.61 -0.55
CA GLY A 73 -17.51 14.83 -0.22
C GLY A 73 -18.26 13.59 0.26
N LYS A 74 -19.44 13.80 0.85
CA LYS A 74 -20.28 12.77 1.45
C LYS A 74 -20.54 11.61 0.47
N LEU A 75 -20.36 10.37 0.94
CA LEU A 75 -20.71 9.18 0.16
C LEU A 75 -22.20 8.86 0.34
N SER A 76 -22.85 8.39 -0.73
CA SER A 76 -24.26 8.02 -0.69
C SER A 76 -24.46 6.71 0.10
N LYS A 77 -25.63 6.55 0.73
CA LYS A 77 -26.08 5.26 1.26
C LYS A 77 -26.73 4.38 0.18
N SER A 78 -27.03 4.93 -1.00
CA SER A 78 -27.52 4.12 -2.12
C SER A 78 -26.36 3.32 -2.72
N PRO A 79 -26.43 1.97 -2.78
CA PRO A 79 -25.35 1.12 -3.29
C PRO A 79 -24.86 1.56 -4.68
N LYS A 80 -25.79 1.74 -5.62
CA LYS A 80 -25.49 2.17 -6.99
C LYS A 80 -24.76 3.51 -7.08
N ARG A 81 -25.23 4.52 -6.33
CA ARG A 81 -24.59 5.85 -6.33
C ARG A 81 -23.23 5.81 -5.66
N ARG A 82 -23.10 5.02 -4.60
CA ARG A 82 -21.87 4.85 -3.83
C ARG A 82 -20.79 4.16 -4.66
N LEU A 83 -21.13 3.08 -5.34
CA LEU A 83 -20.26 2.33 -6.25
C LEU A 83 -19.72 3.23 -7.35
N LYS A 84 -20.62 3.94 -8.05
CA LYS A 84 -20.23 4.88 -9.11
C LYS A 84 -19.23 5.92 -8.60
N LYS A 85 -19.47 6.46 -7.39
CA LYS A 85 -18.61 7.48 -6.79
C LYS A 85 -17.23 6.93 -6.43
N GLN A 86 -17.14 5.77 -5.78
CA GLN A 86 -15.86 5.13 -5.45
C GLN A 86 -15.06 4.78 -6.70
N LYS A 87 -15.69 4.17 -7.71
CA LYS A 87 -15.00 3.92 -8.99
C LYS A 87 -14.47 5.19 -9.61
N SER A 88 -15.28 6.26 -9.67
CA SER A 88 -14.83 7.53 -10.25
C SER A 88 -13.66 8.17 -9.49
N GLN A 89 -13.56 7.94 -8.19
CA GLN A 89 -12.44 8.43 -7.37
C GLN A 89 -11.16 7.63 -7.59
N PHE A 90 -11.29 6.36 -7.93
CA PHE A 90 -10.16 5.44 -8.10
C PHE A 90 -9.75 5.26 -9.56
N ILE A 91 -10.53 5.78 -10.52
CA ILE A 91 -10.37 5.53 -11.96
C ILE A 91 -9.00 5.95 -12.52
N GLU A 92 -8.47 7.07 -12.05
CA GLU A 92 -7.18 7.61 -12.52
C GLU A 92 -5.99 6.75 -12.07
N PHE A 93 -6.15 6.05 -10.96
CA PHE A 93 -5.17 5.09 -10.50
C PHE A 93 -5.37 3.75 -11.21
N LEU A 94 -6.61 3.25 -11.29
CA LEU A 94 -6.95 2.02 -12.01
C LEU A 94 -6.46 2.02 -13.46
N SER A 95 -6.48 3.17 -14.15
CA SER A 95 -6.04 3.27 -15.55
C SER A 95 -4.54 3.02 -15.76
N GLU A 96 -3.73 3.06 -14.70
CA GLU A 96 -2.27 2.87 -14.78
C GLU A 96 -1.78 1.57 -14.14
N ILE A 97 -2.69 0.78 -13.55
CA ILE A 97 -2.37 -0.53 -13.03
C ILE A 97 -2.55 -1.56 -14.15
N ASP A 98 -1.59 -2.46 -14.28
CA ASP A 98 -1.81 -3.68 -15.04
C ASP A 98 -2.74 -4.61 -14.25
N SER A 99 -4.01 -4.65 -14.66
CA SER A 99 -5.06 -5.46 -14.03
C SER A 99 -4.84 -6.97 -14.20
N SER A 100 -3.92 -7.39 -15.08
CA SER A 100 -3.52 -8.80 -15.19
C SER A 100 -2.70 -9.26 -13.99
N GLU A 101 -1.97 -8.34 -13.33
CA GLU A 101 -1.07 -8.66 -12.23
C GLU A 101 -1.60 -8.22 -10.85
N VAL A 102 -2.62 -7.35 -10.82
CA VAL A 102 -3.21 -6.81 -9.60
C VAL A 102 -4.69 -7.15 -9.50
N SER A 103 -5.12 -7.66 -8.34
CA SER A 103 -6.53 -7.76 -7.97
C SER A 103 -6.94 -6.51 -7.20
N VAL A 104 -7.94 -5.78 -7.67
CA VAL A 104 -8.41 -4.55 -7.01
C VAL A 104 -9.81 -4.75 -6.48
N HIS A 105 -10.00 -4.54 -5.19
CA HIS A 105 -11.30 -4.64 -4.53
C HIS A 105 -11.61 -3.40 -3.72
N PHE A 106 -12.90 -3.12 -3.58
CA PHE A 106 -13.45 -2.04 -2.78
C PHE A 106 -14.16 -2.68 -1.59
N VAL A 107 -13.83 -2.27 -0.37
CA VAL A 107 -14.40 -2.85 0.84
C VAL A 107 -15.05 -1.77 1.70
N GLU A 108 -16.32 -2.00 2.03
CA GLU A 108 -17.08 -1.18 2.96
C GLU A 108 -16.94 -1.72 4.38
N LYS A 109 -16.70 -0.82 5.34
CA LYS A 109 -16.81 -1.17 6.76
C LYS A 109 -18.21 -1.66 7.14
N ASP A 110 -19.23 -1.15 6.46
CA ASP A 110 -20.62 -1.59 6.58
C ASP A 110 -20.82 -2.86 5.75
N GLU A 111 -20.93 -4.00 6.43
CA GLU A 111 -21.00 -5.31 5.81
C GLU A 111 -22.22 -5.47 4.88
N GLU A 112 -23.40 -5.01 5.31
CA GLU A 112 -24.63 -5.12 4.52
C GLU A 112 -24.59 -4.23 3.29
N LEU A 113 -24.11 -2.99 3.44
CA LEU A 113 -23.96 -2.10 2.29
C LEU A 113 -22.96 -2.65 1.26
N GLY A 114 -21.83 -3.19 1.72
CA GLY A 114 -20.85 -3.84 0.85
C GLY A 114 -21.42 -5.07 0.14
N LYS A 115 -22.28 -5.84 0.81
CA LYS A 115 -23.02 -6.97 0.22
C LYS A 115 -23.99 -6.50 -0.86
N GLU A 116 -24.82 -5.48 -0.61
CA GLU A 116 -25.71 -4.90 -1.61
C GLU A 116 -24.94 -4.34 -2.82
N MET A 117 -23.72 -3.83 -2.61
CA MET A 117 -22.85 -3.38 -3.70
C MET A 117 -22.23 -4.55 -4.47
N ASN A 118 -21.88 -5.65 -3.80
CA ASN A 118 -21.37 -6.87 -4.42
C ASN A 118 -22.37 -7.46 -5.44
N GLU A 119 -23.67 -7.39 -5.11
CA GLU A 119 -24.75 -7.81 -6.03
C GLU A 119 -24.79 -6.99 -7.33
N LEU A 120 -24.28 -5.76 -7.30
CA LEU A 120 -24.17 -4.88 -8.47
C LEU A 120 -22.84 -5.03 -9.19
N ASP A 121 -21.77 -5.35 -8.46
CA ASP A 121 -20.40 -5.45 -8.97
C ASP A 121 -19.52 -6.29 -8.04
N PRO A 122 -18.95 -7.40 -8.52
CA PRO A 122 -18.24 -8.37 -7.68
C PRO A 122 -16.92 -7.85 -7.08
N ASP A 123 -16.40 -6.70 -7.55
CA ASP A 123 -15.21 -6.08 -6.97
C ASP A 123 -15.51 -5.33 -5.66
N PHE A 124 -16.79 -5.16 -5.29
CA PHE A 124 -17.22 -4.52 -4.06
C PHE A 124 -17.61 -5.53 -2.99
N HIS A 125 -17.23 -5.27 -1.74
CA HIS A 125 -17.35 -6.24 -0.65
C HIS A 125 -17.73 -5.54 0.66
N GLY A 126 -18.40 -6.26 1.55
CA GLY A 126 -18.53 -5.88 2.95
C GLY A 126 -17.35 -6.40 3.79
N ASP A 127 -16.94 -5.64 4.80
CA ASP A 127 -15.92 -6.08 5.76
C ASP A 127 -16.49 -7.11 6.73
N ARG A 128 -16.57 -8.36 6.26
CA ARG A 128 -17.20 -9.47 6.97
C ARG A 128 -16.64 -9.66 8.38
N ASN A 129 -17.52 -9.57 9.39
CA ASN A 129 -17.17 -9.64 10.81
C ASN A 129 -16.15 -8.57 11.26
N GLN A 130 -16.02 -7.48 10.51
CA GLN A 130 -15.04 -6.40 10.72
C GLN A 130 -13.59 -6.91 10.70
N PHE A 131 -13.29 -7.88 9.82
CA PHE A 131 -11.98 -8.50 9.73
C PHE A 131 -10.86 -7.50 9.43
N LEU A 132 -11.05 -6.69 8.40
CA LEU A 132 -10.08 -5.67 7.98
C LEU A 132 -10.00 -4.54 9.01
N ALA A 133 -11.14 -4.02 9.45
CA ALA A 133 -11.22 -2.98 10.47
C ALA A 133 -10.42 -3.34 11.73
N LYS A 134 -10.63 -4.54 12.27
CA LYS A 134 -10.02 -4.96 13.55
C LYS A 134 -8.52 -5.27 13.44
N ARG A 135 -8.04 -5.67 12.26
CA ARG A 135 -6.66 -6.17 12.09
C ARG A 135 -5.71 -5.18 11.46
N TYR A 136 -6.19 -4.41 10.48
CA TYR A 136 -5.31 -3.61 9.60
C TYR A 136 -5.67 -2.13 9.60
N PHE A 137 -6.88 -1.80 10.03
CA PHE A 137 -7.40 -0.44 9.95
C PHE A 137 -7.96 0.07 11.28
N ASP A 138 -7.33 -0.33 12.40
CA ASP A 138 -7.72 0.16 13.71
C ASP A 138 -7.48 1.67 13.84
N LYS A 139 -8.42 2.37 14.50
CA LYS A 139 -8.44 3.82 14.73
C LYS A 139 -8.36 4.69 13.45
N PRO A 140 -9.30 4.54 12.50
CA PRO A 140 -9.30 5.39 11.32
C PRO A 140 -9.58 6.85 11.72
N THR A 141 -8.69 7.75 11.31
CA THR A 141 -8.87 9.20 11.45
C THR A 141 -9.60 9.84 10.26
N ASP A 142 -9.88 9.05 9.21
CA ASP A 142 -10.52 9.48 7.96
C ASP A 142 -11.64 8.52 7.54
N CYS A 143 -12.24 8.80 6.39
CA CYS A 143 -13.28 8.00 5.79
C CYS A 143 -12.77 6.92 4.82
N ILE A 144 -11.51 6.96 4.38
CA ILE A 144 -10.91 5.96 3.48
C ILE A 144 -9.51 5.52 3.92
N GLY A 145 -9.11 4.33 3.47
CA GLY A 145 -7.77 3.77 3.61
C GLY A 145 -7.42 2.86 2.44
N ILE A 146 -6.17 2.45 2.38
CA ILE A 146 -5.66 1.51 1.39
C ILE A 146 -4.87 0.40 2.09
N PHE A 147 -5.04 -0.83 1.63
CA PHE A 147 -4.25 -1.98 2.02
C PHE A 147 -3.77 -2.69 0.76
N ILE A 148 -2.46 -2.93 0.66
CA ILE A 148 -1.84 -3.58 -0.50
C ILE A 148 -0.96 -4.69 0.02
N ILE A 149 -1.13 -5.89 -0.52
CA ILE A 149 -0.46 -7.11 -0.07
C ILE A 149 0.03 -7.91 -1.28
N ASN A 150 1.19 -8.56 -1.15
CA ASN A 150 1.70 -9.49 -2.15
C ASN A 150 1.32 -10.94 -1.84
N SER A 151 1.43 -11.81 -2.84
CA SER A 151 1.08 -13.24 -2.73
C SER A 151 1.88 -14.00 -1.66
N ALA A 152 3.00 -13.45 -1.20
CA ALA A 152 3.80 -13.96 -0.07
C ALA A 152 3.36 -13.41 1.30
N GLY A 153 2.36 -12.52 1.35
CA GLY A 153 1.75 -11.95 2.55
C GLY A 153 2.42 -10.69 3.10
N ARG A 154 3.46 -10.13 2.45
CA ARG A 154 3.98 -8.81 2.81
C ARG A 154 2.98 -7.74 2.43
N TYR A 155 2.79 -6.73 3.28
CA TYR A 155 1.80 -5.68 3.04
C TYR A 155 2.27 -4.29 3.46
N TYR A 156 1.64 -3.29 2.83
CA TYR A 156 1.62 -1.89 3.25
C TYR A 156 0.18 -1.44 3.45
N GLN A 157 -0.02 -0.58 4.43
CA GLN A 157 -1.32 -0.07 4.80
C GLN A 157 -1.23 1.42 5.10
N LYS A 158 -2.28 2.15 4.74
CA LYS A 158 -2.44 3.56 5.10
C LYS A 158 -3.88 3.89 5.47
N ASN A 159 -4.06 4.48 6.65
CA ASN A 159 -5.28 5.18 7.04
C ASN A 159 -5.14 6.62 6.52
N TYR A 160 -6.25 7.26 6.14
CA TYR A 160 -6.26 8.62 5.58
C TYR A 160 -5.93 8.68 4.08
N HIS A 161 -6.13 9.87 3.50
CA HIS A 161 -5.70 10.20 2.15
C HIS A 161 -4.36 9.58 1.79
N TYR A 162 -4.42 8.75 0.77
CA TYR A 162 -3.28 8.26 0.04
C TYR A 162 -3.32 8.88 -1.34
N TYR A 163 -2.15 9.01 -1.95
CA TYR A 163 -2.00 9.43 -3.33
C TYR A 163 -1.55 8.26 -4.20
N LYS A 164 -1.75 8.43 -5.49
CA LYS A 164 -1.34 7.48 -6.53
C LYS A 164 0.13 7.08 -6.43
N GLU A 165 1.01 8.03 -6.14
CA GLU A 165 2.45 7.81 -6.02
C GLU A 165 2.80 6.91 -4.83
N GLN A 166 2.05 7.00 -3.72
CA GLN A 166 2.23 6.10 -2.58
C GLN A 166 1.85 4.67 -2.95
N ILE A 167 0.73 4.51 -3.66
CA ILE A 167 0.32 3.19 -4.10
C ILE A 167 1.36 2.57 -5.05
N LYS A 168 1.83 3.34 -6.05
CA LYS A 168 2.89 2.89 -6.96
C LYS A 168 4.16 2.49 -6.21
N TYR A 169 4.52 3.26 -5.19
CA TYR A 169 5.67 2.94 -4.34
C TYR A 169 5.47 1.62 -3.59
N TYR A 170 4.31 1.41 -2.95
CA TYR A 170 4.01 0.15 -2.24
C TYR A 170 4.02 -1.05 -3.18
N ASP A 171 3.39 -0.94 -4.35
CA ASP A 171 3.37 -1.98 -5.38
C ASP A 171 4.78 -2.36 -5.84
N ALA A 172 5.62 -1.36 -6.16
CA ALA A 172 7.01 -1.58 -6.57
C ALA A 172 7.82 -2.33 -5.49
N MET A 173 7.69 -1.91 -4.23
CA MET A 173 8.37 -2.55 -3.11
C MET A 173 7.92 -4.00 -2.91
N LEU A 174 6.63 -4.27 -3.03
CA LEU A 174 6.04 -5.59 -2.89
C LEU A 174 6.45 -6.54 -4.02
N ARG A 175 6.56 -6.03 -5.25
CA ARG A 175 7.04 -6.80 -6.41
C ARG A 175 8.53 -7.08 -6.32
N GLN A 176 9.33 -6.12 -5.85
CA GLN A 176 10.75 -6.34 -5.60
C GLN A 176 10.95 -7.46 -4.58
N ASP A 177 10.17 -7.50 -3.51
CA ASP A 177 10.18 -8.59 -2.54
C ASP A 177 9.92 -9.97 -3.18
N LEU A 178 8.89 -10.08 -4.03
CA LEU A 178 8.58 -11.32 -4.74
C LEU A 178 9.72 -11.77 -5.67
N ARG A 179 10.34 -10.82 -6.39
CA ARG A 179 11.48 -11.12 -7.28
C ARG A 179 12.67 -11.65 -6.50
N MET A 180 13.02 -10.99 -5.38
CA MET A 180 14.12 -11.44 -4.51
C MET A 180 13.89 -12.85 -3.98
N ARG A 181 12.67 -13.18 -3.55
CA ARG A 181 12.32 -14.52 -3.08
C ARG A 181 12.45 -15.57 -4.19
N LYS A 182 11.98 -15.27 -5.40
CA LYS A 182 12.12 -16.17 -6.56
C LYS A 182 13.59 -16.46 -6.89
N MET A 183 14.47 -15.46 -6.82
CA MET A 183 15.91 -15.65 -7.05
C MET A 183 16.55 -16.55 -5.99
N ILE A 184 16.30 -16.31 -4.69
CA ILE A 184 16.84 -17.12 -3.61
C ILE A 184 16.42 -18.59 -3.73
N LEU A 185 15.16 -18.85 -4.11
CA LEU A 185 14.66 -20.22 -4.29
C LEU A 185 15.33 -20.93 -5.48
N ASN A 186 15.61 -20.20 -6.56
CA ASN A 186 16.26 -20.76 -7.75
C ASN A 186 17.76 -21.02 -7.53
N ASP A 187 18.43 -20.23 -6.69
CA ASP A 187 19.84 -20.44 -6.33
C ASP A 187 20.03 -21.56 -5.29
N SER A 188 18.94 -22.10 -4.74
CA SER A 188 18.94 -23.17 -3.72
C SER A 188 18.68 -24.58 -4.29
N ILE A 189 18.59 -24.71 -5.62
CA ILE A 189 18.33 -25.96 -6.37
C ILE A 189 19.53 -26.24 -7.27
#